data_AF-A0A832H9B0-F1
#
_entry.id   AF-A0A832H9B0-F1
#
_cell.length_a   1.000
_cell.length_b   1.000
_cell.length_c   1.000
_cell.angle_alpha   90.00
_cell.angle_beta   90.00
_cell.angle_gamma   90.00
#
_symmetry.space_group_name_H-M   'P 1'
#
loop_
_entity.id
_entity.type
_entity.pdbx_description
1 polymer ?
#
loop_
_entity_poly.entity_id
_entity_poly.type
_entity_poly.pdbx_seq_one_letter_code
_entity_poly.pdbx_strand_id
1 'polypeptide(L)' 'MGLIAGHSWELPLDGPMASTAAQTGHRYRLAAADAIIYATARTQGAELWTQDAHFKELPGVRYFPKPSA' A
#
# COMPACT_ATOMS: atom_id res chain seq x y z
N MET A 1 -19.51 -2.62 -17.09
CA MET A 1 -18.47 -3.05 -16.13
C MET A 1 -17.19 -3.26 -16.94
N GLY A 2 -16.37 -2.22 -17.10
CA GLY A 2 -15.22 -2.25 -18.02
C GLY A 2 -14.13 -3.15 -17.46
N LEU A 3 -13.72 -4.15 -18.25
CA LEU A 3 -12.48 -4.87 -18.02
C LEU A 3 -11.33 -3.86 -17.99
N ILE A 4 -10.68 -3.71 -16.85
CA ILE A 4 -9.35 -3.14 -16.79
C ILE A 4 -8.44 -4.09 -17.57
N ALA A 5 -8.03 -3.68 -18.77
CA ALA A 5 -6.93 -4.32 -19.47
C ALA A 5 -5.75 -4.41 -18.48
N GLY A 6 -5.21 -5.61 -18.30
CA GLY A 6 -4.23 -5.93 -17.26
C GLY A 6 -2.89 -5.24 -17.49
N HIS A 7 -2.81 -3.96 -17.16
CA HIS A 7 -1.57 -3.21 -17.09
C HIS A 7 -1.11 -3.22 -15.64
N SER A 8 -0.05 -3.98 -15.35
CA SER A 8 0.69 -3.88 -14.10
C SER A 8 1.72 -2.78 -14.26
N TRP A 9 1.80 -1.87 -13.29
CA TRP A 9 2.89 -0.91 -13.21
C TRP A 9 3.89 -1.39 -12.17
N GLU A 10 5.14 -1.44 -12.57
CA GLU A 10 6.25 -1.74 -11.67
C GLU A 10 6.93 -0.43 -11.29
N LEU A 11 7.28 -0.31 -10.02
CA LEU A 11 7.97 0.84 -9.47
C LEU A 11 9.26 0.36 -8.81
N PRO A 12 10.41 1.01 -9.05
CA PRO A 12 11.65 0.64 -8.41
C PRO A 12 11.59 0.97 -6.90
N LEU A 13 12.10 0.07 -6.08
CA LEU A 13 12.42 0.35 -4.68
C LEU A 13 13.86 0.91 -4.61
N ASP A 14 14.01 2.19 -4.96
CA ASP A 14 15.28 2.90 -4.90
C ASP A 14 15.56 3.48 -3.49
N GLY A 15 16.72 4.14 -3.32
CA GLY A 15 17.12 4.73 -2.04
C GLY A 15 16.08 5.70 -1.46
N PRO A 16 15.58 6.69 -2.23
CA PRO A 16 14.50 7.57 -1.79
C PRO A 16 13.22 6.84 -1.38
N MET A 17 12.75 5.86 -2.17
CA MET A 17 11.56 5.08 -1.82
C MET A 17 11.79 4.24 -0.55
N ALA A 18 12.96 3.61 -0.41
CA ALA A 18 13.32 2.83 0.77
C ALA A 18 13.39 3.71 2.03
N SER A 19 13.96 4.91 1.94
CA SER A 19 13.98 5.88 3.05
C SER A 19 12.56 6.33 3.43
N THR A 20 11.72 6.60 2.44
CA THR A 20 10.31 6.97 2.66
C THR A 20 9.53 5.84 3.30
N ALA A 21 9.73 4.60 2.85
CA ALA A 21 9.15 3.41 3.44
C ALA A 21 9.61 3.22 4.90
N ALA A 22 10.90 3.38 5.21
CA ALA A 22 11.40 3.26 6.57
C ALA A 22 10.76 4.29 7.53
N GLN A 23 10.66 5.56 7.10
CA GLN A 23 9.99 6.62 7.87
C GLN A 23 8.50 6.33 8.04
N THR A 24 7.84 5.85 7.00
CA THR A 24 6.41 5.47 7.01
C THR A 24 6.17 4.31 7.97
N GLY A 25 7.02 3.28 7.92
CA GLY A 25 6.97 2.12 8.79
C GLY A 25 7.14 2.51 10.25
N HIS A 26 8.07 3.41 10.55
CA HIS A 26 8.22 3.95 11.90
C HIS A 26 6.97 4.73 12.35
N ARG A 27 6.46 5.64 11.50
CA ARG A 27 5.30 6.49 11.81
C ARG A 27 4.02 5.69 12.09
N TYR A 28 3.75 4.68 11.27
CA TYR A 28 2.51 3.89 11.34
C TYR A 28 2.69 2.52 11.99
N ARG A 29 3.90 2.23 12.51
CA ARG A 29 4.27 0.95 13.14
C ARG A 29 4.02 -0.26 12.22
N LEU A 30 4.31 -0.10 10.94
CA LEU A 30 4.17 -1.15 9.93
C LEU A 30 5.45 -1.98 9.84
N ALA A 31 5.30 -3.26 9.52
CA ALA A 31 6.43 -4.10 9.11
C ALA A 31 7.04 -3.55 7.81
N ALA A 32 8.30 -3.90 7.52
CA ALA A 32 9.03 -3.32 6.38
C ALA A 32 8.30 -3.48 5.04
N ALA A 33 7.73 -4.66 4.76
CA ALA A 33 6.98 -4.91 3.53
C ALA A 33 5.71 -4.05 3.45
N ASP A 34 4.93 -3.99 4.54
CA ASP A 34 3.72 -3.18 4.62
C ASP A 34 4.02 -1.69 4.46
N ALA A 35 5.13 -1.24 5.03
CA ALA A 35 5.61 0.12 4.91
C ALA A 35 6.00 0.47 3.46
N ILE A 36 6.63 -0.45 2.73
CA ILE A 36 6.95 -0.27 1.30
C ILE A 36 5.67 -0.16 0.47
N ILE A 37 4.71 -1.05 0.68
CA ILE A 37 3.42 -1.05 -0.02
C ILE A 37 2.68 0.27 0.22
N TYR A 38 2.53 0.66 1.49
CA TYR A 38 1.79 1.87 1.85
C TYR A 38 2.51 3.14 1.41
N ALA A 39 3.83 3.24 1.60
CA ALA A 39 4.61 4.38 1.13
C ALA A 39 4.53 4.55 -0.40
N THR A 40 4.54 3.44 -1.15
CA THR A 40 4.37 3.46 -2.60
C THR A 40 3.01 4.06 -2.98
N ALA A 41 1.93 3.54 -2.40
CA ALA A 41 0.59 4.05 -2.67
C ALA A 41 0.47 5.55 -2.35
N ARG A 42 1.00 5.98 -1.19
CA ARG A 42 0.98 7.38 -0.77
C ARG A 42 1.79 8.29 -1.68
N THR A 43 2.97 7.85 -2.13
CA THR A 43 3.85 8.62 -3.02
C THR A 43 3.26 8.79 -4.40
N GLN A 44 2.55 7.78 -4.89
CA GLN A 44 1.86 7.82 -6.19
C GLN A 44 0.47 8.48 -6.14
N GLY A 45 0.02 8.91 -4.95
CA GLY A 45 -1.34 9.43 -4.78
C GLY A 45 -2.44 8.39 -5.04
N ALA A 46 -2.12 7.10 -4.93
CA ALA A 46 -3.02 5.99 -5.19
C ALA A 46 -3.80 5.58 -3.94
N GLU A 47 -5.00 5.02 -4.14
CA GLU A 47 -5.76 4.34 -3.10
C GLU A 47 -5.24 2.91 -2.91
N LEU A 48 -4.88 2.53 -1.68
CA LEU A 48 -4.42 1.16 -1.39
C LEU A 48 -5.62 0.25 -1.14
N TRP A 49 -5.88 -0.67 -2.07
CA TRP A 49 -6.92 -1.68 -1.93
C TRP A 49 -6.34 -2.91 -1.23
N THR A 50 -6.95 -3.34 -0.14
CA THR A 50 -6.40 -4.47 0.63
C THR A 50 -7.46 -5.23 1.41
N GLN A 51 -7.18 -6.49 1.70
CA GLN A 51 -7.93 -7.31 2.66
C GLN A 51 -7.17 -7.53 3.97
N ASP A 52 -6.02 -6.88 4.13
CA ASP A 52 -5.23 -6.92 5.35
C ASP A 52 -5.69 -5.81 6.31
N ALA A 53 -6.15 -6.21 7.49
CA ALA A 53 -6.70 -5.32 8.50
C ALA A 53 -5.63 -4.38 9.11
N HIS A 54 -4.34 -4.70 8.96
CA HIS A 54 -3.25 -3.83 9.43
C HIS A 54 -3.30 -2.42 8.83
N PHE A 55 -3.87 -2.27 7.63
CA PHE A 55 -3.97 -0.99 6.93
C PHE A 55 -5.32 -0.28 7.13
N LYS A 56 -6.32 -0.94 7.74
CA LYS A 56 -7.73 -0.54 7.69
C LYS A 56 -7.98 0.92 8.08
N GLU A 57 -7.28 1.40 9.10
CA GLU A 57 -7.47 2.74 9.66
C GLU A 57 -6.49 3.78 9.07
N LEU A 58 -5.70 3.41 8.06
CA LEU A 58 -4.71 4.31 7.46
C LEU A 58 -5.33 5.19 6.35
N PRO A 59 -4.92 6.46 6.23
CA PRO A 59 -5.40 7.36 5.20
C PRO A 59 -5.21 6.84 3.76
N GLY A 60 -6.28 6.92 2.95
CA GLY A 60 -6.25 6.49 1.55
C GLY A 60 -6.18 4.98 1.37
N VAL A 61 -6.58 4.21 2.38
CA VAL A 61 -6.76 2.77 2.30
C VAL A 61 -8.22 2.45 2.07
N ARG A 62 -8.48 1.55 1.13
CA ARG A 62 -9.77 0.90 0.93
C ARG A 62 -9.68 -0.55 1.35
N TYR A 63 -10.12 -0.81 2.58
CA TYR A 63 -10.13 -2.14 3.16
C TYR A 63 -11.41 -2.91 2.81
N PHE A 64 -11.25 -4.18 2.44
CA PHE A 64 -12.35 -5.12 2.24
C PHE A 64 -12.14 -6.33 3.16
N PRO A 65 -13.12 -6.68 4.02
CA PRO A 65 -12.98 -7.89 4.84
C PRO A 65 -12.91 -9.13 3.94
N LYS A 66 -12.11 -10.11 4.36
CA LYS A 66 -12.12 -11.43 3.72
C LYS A 66 -13.53 -12.03 3.85
N PRO A 67 -14.08 -12.65 2.79
CA PRO A 67 -15.33 -13.38 2.91
C PRO A 67 -15.20 -14.42 4.03
N SER A 68 -16.21 -14.49 4.90
CA SER A 68 -16.37 -15.64 5.78
C SER A 68 -16.60 -16.87 4.91
N ALA A 69 -15.80 -17.93 5.13
CA ALA A 69 -15.97 -19.22 4.48
C ALA A 69 -17.34 -19.85 4.82
#